data_AF-A0A7X3VPG4-F1
#
_entry.id   AF-A0A7X3VPG4-F1
#
_cell.length_a   1.000
_cell.length_b   1.000
_cell.length_c   1.000
_cell.angle_alpha   90.00
_cell.angle_beta   90.00
_cell.angle_gamma   90.00
#
_symmetry.space_group_name_H-M   'P 1'
#
loop_
_entity.id
_entity.type
_entity.pdbx_description
1 polymer ?
#
loop_
_entity_poly.entity_id
_entity_poly.type
_entity_poly.pdbx_seq_one_letter_code
_entity_poly.pdbx_strand_id
1 'polypeptide(L)'
;MSSGWLFGAALSIGYIVGYIGLEGLPPFPPREGVHWLCYLALIGFILGIFWHLALWGRLIAPAVVSIVVPRLLLNSTFKYSWGQVEGIIWWVCIAVTIFIFWNIVQQSFRILPSGSSSPFVYFGLSGGTALILAVSGSLRLAQHAGILVALFAAIWIITLFLRSDAKVPVFPISTSAVITLAFAGIWMNGYFYEEVPAASAILLALALFLAPIGQIEAIQRLGARRSAFVQVAVIALPVLIAIGIAVARSGLFGESSPY
;
A
#
# COMPACT_ATOMS: atom_id res chain seq x y z
N MET A 1 2.60 -2.30 28.23
CA MET A 1 2.17 -1.53 27.04
C MET A 1 2.99 -1.99 25.84
N SER A 2 2.36 -2.59 24.83
CA SER A 2 3.07 -3.14 23.68
C SER A 2 3.74 -2.02 22.88
N SER A 3 5.04 -2.15 22.61
CA SER A 3 5.90 -1.31 21.76
C SER A 3 5.46 -1.22 20.29
N GLY A 4 4.25 -1.69 19.94
CA GLY A 4 3.78 -1.77 18.56
C GLY A 4 3.52 -0.42 17.88
N TRP A 5 3.26 0.64 18.65
CA TRP A 5 3.09 1.97 18.09
C TRP A 5 4.42 2.53 17.51
N LEU A 6 5.58 2.08 18.02
CA LEU A 6 6.89 2.54 17.55
C LEU A 6 7.16 2.14 16.09
N PHE A 7 6.68 0.98 15.64
CA PHE A 7 6.83 0.57 14.24
C PHE A 7 5.99 1.44 13.29
N GLY A 8 4.74 1.70 13.67
CA GLY A 8 3.89 2.64 12.93
C GLY A 8 4.48 4.04 12.90
N ALA A 9 5.05 4.49 14.01
CA ALA A 9 5.78 5.76 14.12
C ALA A 9 6.98 5.81 13.18
N ALA A 10 7.86 4.82 13.25
CA ALA A 10 9.06 4.75 12.43
C ALA A 10 8.72 4.75 10.93
N LEU A 11 7.70 3.99 10.51
CA LEU A 11 7.29 3.92 9.11
C LEU A 11 6.68 5.25 8.64
N SER A 12 5.85 5.88 9.47
CA SER A 12 5.24 7.19 9.14
C SER A 12 6.29 8.30 9.08
N ILE A 13 7.16 8.38 10.09
CA ILE A 13 8.24 9.36 10.15
C ILE A 13 9.20 9.15 8.98
N GLY A 14 9.60 7.91 8.71
CA GLY A 14 10.44 7.57 7.57
C GLY A 14 9.82 7.98 6.24
N TYR A 15 8.51 7.78 6.08
CA TYR A 15 7.79 8.23 4.89
C TYR A 15 7.74 9.76 4.79
N ILE A 16 7.43 10.46 5.88
CA ILE A 16 7.40 11.94 5.93
C ILE A 16 8.79 12.53 5.63
N VAL A 17 9.86 11.97 6.18
CA VAL A 17 11.24 12.40 5.90
C VAL A 17 11.58 12.17 4.43
N GLY A 18 11.24 11.00 3.88
CA GLY A 18 11.42 10.72 2.45
C GLY A 18 10.61 11.66 1.57
N TYR A 19 9.38 11.97 1.95
CA TYR A 19 8.51 12.92 1.27
C TYR A 19 9.15 14.32 1.25
N ILE A 20 9.59 14.83 2.41
CA ILE A 20 10.22 16.14 2.52
C ILE A 20 11.52 16.20 1.72
N GLY A 21 12.29 15.11 1.70
CA GLY A 21 13.51 15.02 0.89
C GLY A 21 13.27 15.09 -0.62
N LEU A 22 12.11 14.65 -1.10
CA LEU A 22 11.75 14.66 -2.53
C LEU A 22 10.99 15.92 -2.95
N GLU A 23 10.01 16.34 -2.16
CA GLU A 23 9.03 17.38 -2.50
C GLU A 23 9.20 18.68 -1.69
N GLY A 24 10.03 18.67 -0.65
CA GLY A 24 10.09 19.74 0.33
C GLY A 24 8.89 19.73 1.30
N LEU A 25 8.66 20.87 1.95
CA LEU A 25 7.54 21.00 2.90
C LEU A 25 6.21 21.12 2.14
N PRO A 26 5.20 20.28 2.45
CA PRO A 26 3.91 20.34 1.77
C PRO A 26 3.16 21.64 2.15
N PRO A 27 2.48 22.29 1.19
CA PRO A 27 1.69 23.49 1.47
C PRO A 27 0.40 23.15 2.22
N PHE A 28 -0.02 24.05 3.11
CA PHE A 28 -1.31 23.98 3.81
C PHE A 28 -2.22 25.17 3.41
N PRO A 29 -3.43 24.93 2.87
CA PRO A 29 -4.04 23.63 2.62
C PRO A 29 -3.41 22.89 1.41
N PRO A 30 -3.52 21.54 1.35
CA PRO A 30 -2.99 20.75 0.24
C PRO A 30 -3.70 21.12 -1.08
N ARG A 31 -2.91 21.41 -2.11
CA ARG A 31 -3.41 21.79 -3.45
C ARG A 31 -3.49 20.64 -4.44
N GLU A 32 -2.55 19.70 -4.35
CA GLU A 32 -2.42 18.56 -5.25
C GLU A 32 -2.63 17.25 -4.49
N GLY A 33 -3.07 16.20 -5.19
CA GLY A 33 -3.27 14.88 -4.61
C GLY A 33 -1.98 14.28 -4.02
N VAL A 34 -0.81 14.62 -4.59
CA VAL A 34 0.52 14.22 -4.08
C VAL A 34 0.79 14.84 -2.70
N HIS A 35 0.36 16.09 -2.46
CA HIS A 35 0.57 16.77 -1.16
C HIS A 35 -0.14 16.04 -0.02
N TRP A 36 -1.29 15.43 -0.30
CA TRP A 36 -2.01 14.64 0.69
C TRP A 36 -1.23 13.42 1.18
N LEU A 37 -0.28 12.86 0.41
CA LEU A 37 0.48 11.66 0.82
C LEU A 37 1.23 11.88 2.15
N CYS A 38 1.84 13.06 2.34
CA CYS A 38 2.49 13.41 3.60
C CYS A 38 1.49 13.47 4.77
N TYR A 39 0.32 14.08 4.55
CA TYR A 39 -0.72 14.17 5.59
C TYR A 39 -1.37 12.82 5.87
N LEU A 40 -1.50 11.94 4.88
CA LEU A 40 -1.98 10.57 5.07
C LEU A 40 -1.02 9.74 5.92
N ALA A 41 0.29 9.91 5.74
CA ALA A 41 1.28 9.30 6.63
C ALA A 41 1.17 9.85 8.07
N LEU A 42 0.94 11.15 8.23
CA LEU A 42 0.68 11.77 9.54
C LEU A 42 -0.62 11.26 10.19
N ILE A 43 -1.70 11.11 9.43
CA ILE A 43 -2.95 10.52 9.90
C ILE A 43 -2.71 9.06 10.32
N GLY A 44 -1.97 8.29 9.51
CA GLY A 44 -1.58 6.93 9.84
C GLY A 44 -0.78 6.85 11.14
N PHE A 45 0.14 7.79 11.38
CA PHE A 45 0.90 7.91 12.63
C PHE A 45 -0.02 8.12 13.83
N ILE A 46 -0.90 9.11 13.75
CA ILE A 46 -1.87 9.45 14.80
C ILE A 46 -2.74 8.22 15.09
N LEU A 47 -3.34 7.62 14.07
CA LEU A 47 -4.17 6.42 14.20
C LEU A 47 -3.39 5.25 14.81
N GLY A 48 -2.11 5.09 14.47
CA GLY A 48 -1.24 4.06 15.02
C GLY A 48 -0.98 4.22 16.53
N ILE A 49 -0.84 5.47 17.02
CA ILE A 49 -0.69 5.77 18.45
C ILE A 49 -1.99 5.44 19.20
N PHE A 50 -3.13 5.93 18.69
CA PHE A 50 -4.42 5.78 19.36
C PHE A 50 -5.11 4.43 19.11
N TRP A 51 -4.47 3.53 18.35
CA TRP A 51 -5.03 2.24 17.92
C TRP A 51 -5.53 1.35 19.06
N HIS A 52 -4.93 1.47 20.25
CA HIS A 52 -5.22 0.62 21.41
C HIS A 52 -6.34 1.15 22.32
N LEU A 53 -6.76 2.40 22.14
CA LEU A 53 -7.57 3.11 23.14
C LEU A 53 -9.09 2.89 23.01
N ALA A 54 -9.57 2.23 21.96
CA ALA A 54 -10.99 1.83 21.87
C ALA A 54 -11.20 0.60 20.98
N LEU A 55 -12.02 -0.35 21.44
CA LEU A 55 -12.52 -1.48 20.65
C LEU A 55 -13.22 -0.99 19.36
N TRP A 56 -13.94 0.13 19.48
CA TRP A 56 -14.57 0.83 18.37
C TRP A 56 -13.56 1.39 17.36
N GLY A 57 -12.36 1.77 17.80
CA GLY A 57 -11.31 2.31 16.93
C GLY A 57 -10.86 1.34 15.84
N ARG A 58 -11.00 0.03 16.04
CA ARG A 58 -10.60 -0.98 15.05
C ARG A 58 -11.54 -1.09 13.85
N LEU A 59 -12.82 -0.73 14.01
CA LEU A 59 -13.81 -0.80 12.92
C LEU A 59 -14.25 0.59 12.47
N ILE A 60 -14.53 1.48 13.43
CA ILE A 60 -14.97 2.85 13.13
C ILE A 60 -13.85 3.63 12.45
N ALA A 61 -12.60 3.56 12.94
CA ALA A 61 -11.54 4.38 12.34
C ALA A 61 -11.27 3.98 10.88
N PRO A 62 -11.11 2.69 10.53
CA PRO A 62 -11.00 2.30 9.12
C PRO A 62 -12.22 2.70 8.29
N ALA A 63 -13.44 2.56 8.81
CA ALA A 63 -14.65 2.95 8.09
C ALA A 63 -14.69 4.45 7.80
N VAL A 64 -14.50 5.29 8.83
CA VAL A 64 -14.50 6.76 8.70
C VAL A 64 -13.38 7.21 7.77
N VAL A 65 -12.17 6.67 7.94
CA VAL A 65 -11.02 7.03 7.11
C VAL A 65 -11.24 6.62 5.65
N SER A 66 -11.79 5.43 5.41
CA SER A 66 -12.09 4.97 4.04
C SER A 66 -13.14 5.82 3.34
N ILE A 67 -14.04 6.47 4.09
CA ILE A 67 -15.04 7.40 3.56
C ILE A 67 -14.42 8.78 3.28
N VAL A 68 -13.60 9.28 4.22
CA VAL A 68 -13.04 10.64 4.17
C VAL A 68 -11.89 10.75 3.16
N VAL A 69 -10.98 9.77 3.12
CA VAL A 69 -9.77 9.84 2.29
C VAL A 69 -10.07 10.01 0.79
N PRO A 70 -10.99 9.24 0.17
CA PRO A 70 -11.32 9.46 -1.23
C PRO A 70 -11.87 10.85 -1.51
N ARG A 71 -12.67 11.37 -0.59
CA ARG A 71 -13.25 12.71 -0.73
C ARG A 71 -12.18 13.80 -0.68
N LEU A 72 -11.17 13.64 0.18
CA LEU A 72 -10.06 14.57 0.28
C LEU A 72 -9.13 14.50 -0.93
N LEU A 73 -8.74 13.29 -1.34
CA LEU A 73 -7.81 13.07 -2.45
C LEU A 73 -8.39 13.47 -3.79
N LEU A 74 -9.65 13.12 -4.05
CA LEU A 74 -10.30 13.30 -5.35
C LEU A 74 -11.20 14.54 -5.40
N ASN A 75 -11.01 15.50 -4.48
CA ASN A 75 -11.87 16.66 -4.37
C ASN A 75 -11.97 17.45 -5.69
N SER A 76 -10.88 17.52 -6.47
CA SER A 76 -10.89 18.14 -7.80
C SER A 76 -11.81 17.39 -8.77
N THR A 77 -11.68 16.07 -8.86
CA THR A 77 -12.48 15.21 -9.74
C THR A 77 -13.97 15.29 -9.39
N PHE A 78 -14.29 15.29 -8.10
CA PHE A 78 -15.66 15.47 -7.62
C PHE A 78 -16.26 16.84 -7.95
N LYS A 79 -15.44 17.89 -8.02
CA LYS A 79 -15.91 19.25 -8.23
C LYS A 79 -16.04 19.60 -9.71
N TYR A 80 -15.16 19.05 -10.54
CA TYR A 80 -14.98 19.52 -11.92
C TYR A 80 -15.24 18.45 -12.98
N SER A 81 -15.17 17.16 -12.65
CA SER A 81 -15.23 16.09 -13.65
C SER A 81 -16.49 15.22 -13.55
N TRP A 82 -16.89 14.83 -12.35
CA TRP A 82 -18.01 13.91 -12.15
C TRP A 82 -19.34 14.62 -11.92
N GLY A 83 -20.41 14.07 -12.49
CA GLY A 83 -21.77 14.41 -12.10
C GLY A 83 -22.10 13.97 -10.66
N GLN A 84 -23.18 14.46 -10.08
CA GLN A 84 -23.54 14.14 -8.69
C GLN A 84 -23.72 12.63 -8.44
N VAL A 85 -24.47 11.95 -9.32
CA VAL A 85 -24.76 10.51 -9.19
C VAL A 85 -23.50 9.68 -9.43
N GLU A 86 -22.77 9.96 -10.51
CA GLU A 86 -21.50 9.30 -10.83
C GLU A 86 -20.47 9.46 -9.71
N GLY A 87 -20.35 10.67 -9.16
CA GLY A 87 -19.49 10.94 -8.03
C GLY A 87 -19.86 10.08 -6.82
N ILE A 88 -21.14 10.00 -6.45
CA ILE A 88 -21.57 9.16 -5.32
C ILE A 88 -21.21 7.69 -5.55
N ILE A 89 -21.41 7.17 -6.77
CA ILE A 89 -21.07 5.79 -7.11
C ILE A 89 -19.56 5.54 -6.92
N TRP A 90 -18.71 6.38 -7.52
CA TRP A 90 -17.25 6.27 -7.37
C TRP A 90 -16.81 6.41 -5.92
N TRP A 91 -17.38 7.36 -5.18
CA TRP A 91 -17.07 7.57 -3.78
C TRP A 91 -17.32 6.32 -2.94
N VAL A 92 -18.52 5.73 -3.08
CA VAL A 92 -18.91 4.52 -2.34
C VAL A 92 -18.03 3.34 -2.74
N CYS A 93 -17.80 3.13 -4.05
CA CYS A 93 -16.95 2.05 -4.54
C CYS A 93 -15.52 2.15 -3.99
N ILE A 94 -14.88 3.32 -4.09
CA ILE A 94 -13.52 3.52 -3.60
C ILE A 94 -13.46 3.37 -2.08
N ALA A 95 -14.44 3.91 -1.34
CA ALA A 95 -14.49 3.77 0.10
C ALA A 95 -14.59 2.30 0.54
N VAL A 96 -15.44 1.51 -0.13
CA VAL A 96 -15.55 0.06 0.11
C VAL A 96 -14.23 -0.64 -0.22
N THR A 97 -13.59 -0.29 -1.35
CA THR A 97 -12.29 -0.87 -1.73
C THR A 97 -11.19 -0.58 -0.72
N ILE A 98 -11.06 0.66 -0.24
CA ILE A 98 -10.06 1.01 0.79
C ILE A 98 -10.35 0.26 2.09
N PHE A 99 -11.62 0.15 2.49
CA PHE A 99 -11.99 -0.57 3.70
C PHE A 99 -11.64 -2.07 3.60
N ILE A 100 -11.96 -2.71 2.47
CA ILE A 100 -11.58 -4.10 2.22
C ILE A 100 -10.05 -4.26 2.23
N PHE A 101 -9.34 -3.39 1.51
CA PHE A 101 -7.88 -3.40 1.44
C PHE A 101 -7.24 -3.23 2.83
N TRP A 102 -7.78 -2.35 3.66
CA TRP A 102 -7.36 -2.16 5.05
C TRP A 102 -7.46 -3.45 5.86
N ASN A 103 -8.59 -4.14 5.78
CA ASN A 103 -8.81 -5.40 6.48
C ASN A 103 -7.85 -6.49 5.98
N ILE A 104 -7.57 -6.53 4.68
CA ILE A 104 -6.60 -7.47 4.10
C ILE A 104 -5.19 -7.19 4.61
N VAL A 105 -4.76 -5.93 4.65
CA VAL A 105 -3.46 -5.54 5.23
C VAL A 105 -3.37 -6.02 6.68
N GLN A 106 -4.39 -5.78 7.49
CA GLN A 106 -4.43 -6.25 8.89
C GLN A 106 -4.39 -7.78 9.01
N GLN A 107 -5.17 -8.46 8.18
CA GLN A 107 -5.24 -9.92 8.19
C GLN A 107 -3.91 -10.52 7.74
N SER A 108 -3.24 -9.91 6.75
CA SER A 108 -1.94 -10.37 6.25
C SER A 108 -0.88 -10.40 7.36
N PHE A 109 -0.88 -9.44 8.30
CA PHE A 109 0.06 -9.44 9.42
C PHE A 109 -0.15 -10.60 10.40
N ARG A 110 -1.36 -11.20 10.42
CA ARG A 110 -1.67 -12.38 11.23
C ARG A 110 -1.40 -13.68 10.48
N ILE A 111 -1.56 -13.64 9.16
CA ILE A 111 -1.51 -14.81 8.28
C ILE A 111 -0.08 -15.12 7.82
N LEU A 112 0.68 -14.09 7.48
CA LEU A 112 2.03 -14.26 6.94
C LEU A 112 2.93 -14.90 8.00
N PRO A 113 3.76 -15.89 7.62
CA PRO A 113 4.70 -16.53 8.52
C PRO A 113 5.54 -15.47 9.24
N SER A 114 5.60 -15.58 10.57
CA SER A 114 6.34 -14.64 11.42
C SER A 114 7.83 -14.63 11.04
N GLY A 115 8.40 -13.43 10.95
CA GLY A 115 9.79 -13.22 10.50
C GLY A 115 9.86 -12.28 9.28
N SER A 116 10.84 -12.54 8.42
CA SER A 116 11.21 -11.67 7.28
C SER A 116 10.24 -11.70 6.10
N SER A 117 9.33 -12.68 6.03
CA SER A 117 8.38 -12.83 4.92
C SER A 117 7.45 -11.62 4.76
N SER A 118 6.91 -11.09 5.86
CA SER A 118 5.95 -9.98 5.77
C SER A 118 6.57 -8.69 5.22
N PRO A 119 7.71 -8.18 5.74
CA PRO A 119 8.43 -7.08 5.13
C PRO A 119 8.79 -7.31 3.66
N PHE A 120 9.17 -8.55 3.29
CA PHE A 120 9.49 -8.90 1.91
C PHE A 120 8.30 -8.76 0.97
N VAL A 121 7.10 -9.19 1.40
CA VAL A 121 5.87 -9.01 0.61
C VAL A 121 5.60 -7.52 0.34
N TYR A 122 5.70 -6.67 1.36
CA TYR A 122 5.47 -5.24 1.19
C TYR A 122 6.58 -4.53 0.42
N PHE A 123 7.81 -4.99 0.52
CA PHE A 123 8.92 -4.59 -0.35
C PHE A 123 8.60 -4.92 -1.82
N GLY A 124 8.15 -6.14 -2.12
CA GLY A 124 7.74 -6.53 -3.47
C GLY A 124 6.54 -5.73 -3.99
N LEU A 125 5.51 -5.52 -3.14
CA LEU A 125 4.31 -4.76 -3.49
C LEU A 125 4.63 -3.28 -3.77
N SER A 126 5.45 -2.65 -2.92
CA SER A 126 5.90 -1.27 -3.14
C SER A 126 6.82 -1.15 -4.36
N GLY A 127 7.70 -2.14 -4.59
CA GLY A 127 8.57 -2.19 -5.76
C GLY A 127 7.80 -2.31 -7.06
N GLY A 128 6.82 -3.22 -7.09
CA GLY A 128 5.90 -3.36 -8.21
C GLY A 128 5.07 -2.10 -8.45
N THR A 129 4.57 -1.47 -7.37
CA THR A 129 3.86 -0.18 -7.46
C THR A 129 4.75 0.91 -8.07
N ALA A 130 5.99 1.04 -7.59
CA ALA A 130 6.95 2.03 -8.11
C ALA A 130 7.27 1.80 -9.60
N LEU A 131 7.53 0.55 -9.99
CA LEU A 131 7.81 0.20 -11.39
C LEU A 131 6.62 0.47 -12.30
N ILE A 132 5.41 0.06 -11.90
CA ILE A 132 4.18 0.30 -12.68
C ILE A 132 3.96 1.80 -12.84
N LEU A 133 4.13 2.60 -11.78
CA LEU A 133 3.99 4.06 -11.87
C LEU A 133 5.04 4.70 -12.78
N ALA A 134 6.30 4.28 -12.67
CA ALA A 134 7.39 4.81 -13.48
C ALA A 134 7.15 4.53 -14.97
N VAL A 135 6.76 3.29 -15.29
CA VAL A 135 6.47 2.84 -16.66
C VAL A 135 5.18 3.46 -17.20
N SER A 136 4.22 3.81 -16.32
CA SER A 136 3.00 4.53 -16.71
C SER A 136 3.22 6.05 -16.86
N GLY A 137 4.47 6.53 -16.79
CA GLY A 137 4.80 7.95 -17.01
C GLY A 137 4.85 8.82 -15.75
N SER A 138 4.54 8.28 -14.57
CA SER A 138 4.54 9.05 -13.32
C SER A 138 5.79 8.80 -12.48
N LEU A 139 6.90 9.45 -12.85
CA LEU A 139 8.16 9.35 -12.09
C LEU A 139 7.99 9.88 -10.66
N ARG A 140 7.19 10.94 -10.47
CA ARG A 140 6.93 11.56 -9.15
C ARG A 140 6.25 10.60 -8.19
N LEU A 141 5.14 9.96 -8.59
CA LEU A 141 4.48 8.94 -7.75
C LEU A 141 5.34 7.69 -7.58
N ALA A 142 6.11 7.30 -8.60
CA ALA A 142 7.04 6.18 -8.51
C ALA A 142 8.10 6.41 -7.43
N GLN A 143 8.63 7.63 -7.28
CA GLN A 143 9.56 7.99 -6.22
C GLN A 143 8.91 7.87 -4.83
N HIS A 144 7.65 8.29 -4.67
CA HIS A 144 6.92 8.09 -3.42
C HIS A 144 6.71 6.62 -3.06
N ALA A 145 6.39 5.77 -4.04
CA ALA A 145 6.39 4.33 -3.85
C ALA A 145 7.80 3.82 -3.52
N GLY A 146 8.84 4.39 -4.12
CA GLY A 146 10.25 4.14 -3.82
C GLY A 146 10.65 4.41 -2.37
N ILE A 147 10.06 5.43 -1.71
CA ILE A 147 10.24 5.63 -0.26
C ILE A 147 9.77 4.39 0.51
N LEU A 148 8.58 3.86 0.18
CA LEU A 148 8.06 2.65 0.80
C LEU A 148 8.97 1.44 0.53
N VAL A 149 9.49 1.33 -0.70
CA VAL A 149 10.47 0.29 -1.06
C VAL A 149 11.68 0.34 -0.13
N ALA A 150 12.27 1.52 0.04
CA ALA A 150 13.45 1.69 0.88
C ALA A 150 13.15 1.36 2.36
N LEU A 151 12.00 1.80 2.88
CA LEU A 151 11.59 1.50 4.25
C LEU A 151 11.35 0.00 4.46
N PHE A 152 10.60 -0.65 3.57
CA PHE A 152 10.34 -2.09 3.68
C PHE A 152 11.61 -2.92 3.44
N ALA A 153 12.51 -2.50 2.55
CA ALA A 153 13.81 -3.13 2.37
C ALA A 153 14.67 -3.04 3.64
N ALA A 154 14.74 -1.86 4.25
CA ALA A 154 15.48 -1.67 5.51
C ALA A 154 14.90 -2.55 6.63
N ILE A 155 13.57 -2.56 6.79
CA ILE A 155 12.90 -3.40 7.79
C ILE A 155 13.17 -4.88 7.50
N TRP A 156 13.08 -5.30 6.23
CA TRP A 156 13.37 -6.67 5.82
C TRP A 156 14.80 -7.08 6.16
N ILE A 157 15.80 -6.28 5.77
CA ILE A 157 17.22 -6.50 6.07
C ILE A 157 17.43 -6.60 7.60
N ILE A 158 16.91 -5.64 8.36
CA ILE A 158 16.98 -5.64 9.83
C ILE A 158 16.38 -6.93 10.39
N THR A 159 15.23 -7.37 9.90
CA THR A 159 14.61 -8.61 10.37
C THR A 159 15.41 -9.86 10.03
N LEU A 160 16.12 -9.88 8.89
CA LEU A 160 16.99 -10.99 8.52
C LEU A 160 18.19 -11.12 9.47
N PHE A 161 18.77 -10.00 9.90
CA PHE A 161 19.99 -10.00 10.73
C PHE A 161 19.74 -10.03 12.24
N LEU A 162 18.69 -9.36 12.73
CA LEU A 162 18.45 -9.15 14.17
C LEU A 162 17.41 -10.08 14.80
N ARG A 163 16.57 -10.76 14.00
CA ARG A 163 15.49 -11.62 14.53
C ARG A 163 15.59 -13.02 13.96
N SER A 164 16.42 -13.85 14.60
CA SER A 164 16.47 -15.29 14.32
C SER A 164 15.24 -16.05 14.84
N ASP A 165 14.44 -15.45 15.73
CA ASP A 165 13.29 -16.12 16.35
C ASP A 165 11.99 -15.86 15.56
N ALA A 166 11.59 -16.88 14.80
CA ALA A 166 10.50 -16.86 13.83
C ALA A 166 9.09 -16.78 14.46
N LYS A 167 8.92 -16.37 15.72
CA LYS A 167 7.61 -16.43 16.42
C LYS A 167 6.94 -15.08 16.68
N VAL A 168 7.68 -13.97 16.56
CA VAL A 168 7.11 -12.63 16.84
C VAL A 168 6.76 -11.94 15.53
N PRO A 169 5.51 -11.50 15.32
CA PRO A 169 5.14 -10.73 14.13
C PRO A 169 5.98 -9.45 14.06
N VAL A 170 6.51 -9.14 12.87
CA VAL A 170 7.31 -7.93 12.65
C VAL A 170 6.41 -6.71 12.69
N PHE A 171 5.27 -6.76 11.99
CA PHE A 171 4.33 -5.65 11.94
C PHE A 171 3.24 -5.80 12.98
N PRO A 172 3.17 -4.90 13.97
CA PRO A 172 1.99 -4.78 14.82
C PRO A 172 0.81 -4.24 14.01
N ILE A 173 -0.41 -4.57 14.42
CA ILE A 173 -1.66 -4.18 13.74
C ILE A 173 -1.76 -2.65 13.59
N SER A 174 -1.21 -1.87 14.51
CA SER A 174 -1.15 -0.40 14.44
C SER A 174 -0.46 0.12 13.17
N THR A 175 0.44 -0.64 12.57
CA THR A 175 1.15 -0.27 11.32
C THR A 175 0.23 -0.33 10.09
N SER A 176 -0.91 -1.04 10.18
CA SER A 176 -1.83 -1.21 9.05
C SER A 176 -2.32 0.12 8.51
N ALA A 177 -2.62 1.07 9.40
CA ALA A 177 -3.12 2.39 9.01
C ALA A 177 -2.16 3.12 8.07
N VAL A 178 -0.87 3.16 8.44
CA VAL A 178 0.16 3.86 7.66
C VAL A 178 0.32 3.20 6.29
N ILE A 179 0.42 1.87 6.26
CA ILE A 179 0.64 1.10 5.04
C ILE A 179 -0.55 1.25 4.10
N THR A 180 -1.76 1.04 4.62
CA THR A 180 -2.99 1.17 3.84
C THR A 180 -3.16 2.57 3.29
N LEU A 181 -2.95 3.61 4.10
CA LEU A 181 -3.12 5.00 3.66
C LEU A 181 -2.07 5.41 2.63
N ALA A 182 -0.82 4.99 2.80
CA ALA A 182 0.24 5.28 1.84
C ALA A 182 -0.04 4.60 0.48
N PHE A 183 -0.37 3.31 0.47
CA PHE A 183 -0.70 2.60 -0.77
C PHE A 183 -1.99 3.12 -1.41
N ALA A 184 -3.06 3.33 -0.63
CA ALA A 184 -4.31 3.87 -1.14
C ALA A 184 -4.10 5.26 -1.76
N GLY A 185 -3.38 6.14 -1.06
CA GLY A 185 -3.04 7.47 -1.59
C GLY A 185 -2.26 7.38 -2.90
N ILE A 186 -1.23 6.55 -2.97
CA ILE A 186 -0.40 6.39 -4.17
C ILE A 186 -1.22 5.82 -5.33
N TRP A 187 -1.97 4.74 -5.11
CA TRP A 187 -2.75 4.08 -6.16
C TRP A 187 -3.91 4.93 -6.65
N MET A 188 -4.60 5.65 -5.77
CA MET A 188 -5.65 6.57 -6.17
C MET A 188 -5.10 7.71 -7.03
N ASN A 189 -3.97 8.30 -6.63
CA ASN A 189 -3.33 9.33 -7.45
C ASN A 189 -2.89 8.76 -8.81
N GLY A 190 -2.27 7.58 -8.81
CA GLY A 190 -1.85 6.93 -10.05
C GLY A 190 -3.00 6.63 -11.01
N TYR A 191 -4.10 6.09 -10.49
CA TYR A 191 -5.25 5.72 -11.32
C TYR A 191 -6.02 6.93 -11.84
N PHE A 192 -6.28 7.94 -11.00
CA PHE A 192 -7.13 9.07 -11.37
C PHE A 192 -6.40 10.25 -12.01
N TYR A 193 -5.09 10.39 -11.81
CA TYR A 193 -4.32 11.53 -12.33
C TYR A 193 -3.19 11.16 -13.30
N GLU A 194 -2.76 9.90 -13.33
CA GLU A 194 -1.57 9.48 -14.09
C GLU A 194 -1.84 8.27 -15.00
N GLU A 195 -3.11 8.02 -15.33
CA GLU A 195 -3.58 7.03 -16.30
C GLU A 195 -3.04 5.60 -16.10
N VAL A 196 -2.69 5.23 -14.86
CA VAL A 196 -2.18 3.90 -14.55
C VAL A 196 -3.20 2.84 -15.00
N PRO A 197 -2.81 1.82 -15.79
CA PRO A 197 -3.73 0.80 -16.26
C PRO A 197 -4.49 0.15 -15.11
N ALA A 198 -5.83 0.20 -15.17
CA ALA A 198 -6.72 -0.37 -14.17
C ALA A 198 -6.38 -1.84 -13.85
N ALA A 199 -6.05 -2.62 -14.88
CA ALA A 199 -5.67 -4.02 -14.76
C ALA A 199 -4.43 -4.20 -13.87
N SER A 200 -3.41 -3.35 -14.01
CA SER A 200 -2.20 -3.41 -13.19
C SER A 200 -2.50 -3.04 -11.75
N ALA A 201 -3.32 -2.01 -11.50
CA ALA A 201 -3.75 -1.64 -10.15
C ALA A 201 -4.57 -2.76 -9.47
N ILE A 202 -5.49 -3.39 -10.21
CA ILE A 202 -6.30 -4.51 -9.72
C ILE A 202 -5.40 -5.71 -9.39
N LEU A 203 -4.43 -6.05 -10.25
CA LEU A 203 -3.50 -7.15 -10.00
C LEU A 203 -2.60 -6.90 -8.77
N LEU A 204 -2.14 -5.66 -8.56
CA LEU A 204 -1.40 -5.29 -7.35
C LEU A 204 -2.27 -5.45 -6.09
N ALA A 205 -3.53 -5.02 -6.14
CA ALA A 205 -4.47 -5.22 -5.03
C ALA A 205 -4.70 -6.71 -4.76
N LEU A 206 -4.93 -7.50 -5.83
CA LEU A 206 -5.13 -8.95 -5.77
C LEU A 206 -3.91 -9.70 -5.20
N ALA A 207 -2.69 -9.19 -5.39
CA ALA A 207 -1.49 -9.82 -4.84
C ALA A 207 -1.58 -10.03 -3.31
N LEU A 208 -2.18 -9.09 -2.56
CA LEU A 208 -2.38 -9.26 -1.12
C LEU A 208 -3.51 -10.22 -0.76
N PHE A 209 -4.53 -10.37 -1.62
CA PHE A 209 -5.60 -11.37 -1.41
C PHE A 209 -5.08 -12.80 -1.49
N LEU A 210 -3.90 -13.01 -2.09
CA LEU A 210 -3.25 -14.31 -2.14
C LEU A 210 -2.43 -14.63 -0.89
N ALA A 211 -2.27 -13.69 0.05
CA ALA A 211 -1.57 -13.94 1.31
C ALA A 211 -2.11 -15.15 2.11
N PRO A 212 -3.43 -15.42 2.20
CA PRO A 212 -3.98 -16.60 2.88
C PRO A 212 -3.56 -17.94 2.28
N ILE A 213 -3.04 -18.00 1.05
CA ILE A 213 -2.63 -19.25 0.41
C ILE A 213 -1.53 -19.97 1.22
N GLY A 214 -0.67 -19.22 1.92
CA GLY A 214 0.34 -19.80 2.81
C GLY A 214 -0.23 -20.58 4.02
N GLN A 215 -1.52 -20.43 4.33
CA GLN A 215 -2.20 -21.16 5.41
C GLN A 215 -2.84 -22.48 4.97
N ILE A 216 -2.83 -22.79 3.67
CA ILE A 216 -3.35 -24.06 3.17
C ILE A 216 -2.48 -25.19 3.74
N GLU A 217 -3.10 -26.18 4.39
CA GLU A 217 -2.37 -27.29 5.04
C GLU A 217 -1.36 -27.98 4.11
N ALA A 218 -1.73 -28.18 2.84
CA ALA A 218 -0.86 -28.76 1.83
C ALA A 218 0.46 -28.00 1.67
N ILE A 219 0.41 -26.66 1.77
CA ILE A 219 1.59 -25.79 1.66
C ILE A 219 2.36 -25.78 2.98
N GLN A 220 1.67 -25.78 4.12
CA GLN A 220 2.31 -25.85 5.44
C GLN A 220 3.09 -27.15 5.66
N ARG A 221 2.62 -28.28 5.10
CA ARG A 221 3.31 -29.58 5.15
C ARG A 221 4.67 -29.58 4.43
N LEU A 222 4.94 -28.62 3.55
CA LEU A 222 6.23 -28.50 2.85
C LEU A 222 7.37 -27.99 3.75
N GLY A 223 7.08 -27.57 4.98
CA GLY A 223 8.02 -26.97 5.92
C GLY A 223 8.14 -25.45 5.75
N ALA A 224 8.57 -24.76 6.82
CA ALA A 224 8.48 -23.30 6.94
C ALA A 224 9.17 -22.55 5.78
N ARG A 225 10.38 -22.97 5.38
CA ARG A 225 11.15 -22.31 4.33
C ARG A 225 10.52 -22.47 2.94
N ARG A 226 10.02 -23.68 2.61
CA ARG A 226 9.38 -23.96 1.32
C ARG A 226 8.02 -23.29 1.24
N SER A 227 7.23 -23.33 2.31
CA SER A 227 5.96 -22.63 2.42
C SER A 227 6.12 -21.12 2.20
N ALA A 228 7.11 -20.49 2.85
CA ALA A 228 7.41 -19.07 2.64
C ALA A 228 7.78 -18.76 1.17
N PHE A 229 8.59 -19.60 0.53
CA PHE A 229 8.96 -19.41 -0.87
C PHE A 229 7.74 -19.53 -1.80
N VAL A 230 6.88 -20.53 -1.60
CA VAL A 230 5.65 -20.71 -2.39
C VAL A 230 4.73 -19.51 -2.20
N GLN A 231 4.51 -19.06 -0.98
CA GLN A 231 3.66 -17.91 -0.69
C GLN A 231 4.19 -16.63 -1.33
N VAL A 232 5.51 -16.39 -1.22
CA VAL A 232 6.16 -15.26 -1.89
C VAL A 232 6.02 -15.35 -3.41
N ALA A 233 6.24 -16.52 -4.00
CA ALA A 233 6.11 -16.73 -5.45
C ALA A 233 4.67 -16.47 -5.94
N VAL A 234 3.68 -16.96 -5.19
CA VAL A 234 2.26 -16.76 -5.49
C VAL A 234 1.87 -15.27 -5.40
N ILE A 235 2.39 -14.52 -4.43
CA ILE A 235 2.14 -13.08 -4.30
C ILE A 235 2.91 -12.28 -5.37
N ALA A 236 4.13 -12.68 -5.69
CA ALA A 236 4.97 -12.01 -6.69
C ALA A 236 4.42 -12.18 -8.12
N LEU A 237 3.75 -13.30 -8.40
CA LEU A 237 3.24 -13.59 -9.75
C LEU A 237 2.27 -12.51 -10.28
N PRO A 238 1.19 -12.11 -9.57
CA PRO A 238 0.34 -10.99 -9.99
C PRO A 238 1.10 -9.68 -10.18
N VAL A 239 2.10 -9.40 -9.32
CA VAL A 239 2.92 -8.19 -9.43
C VAL A 239 3.74 -8.20 -10.72
N LEU A 240 4.37 -9.33 -11.06
CA LEU A 240 5.12 -9.49 -12.31
C LEU A 240 4.22 -9.37 -13.54
N ILE A 241 3.03 -9.97 -13.50
CA ILE A 241 2.04 -9.83 -14.58
C ILE A 241 1.60 -8.38 -14.72
N ALA A 242 1.33 -7.69 -13.60
CA ALA A 242 0.93 -6.28 -13.59
C ALA A 242 2.00 -5.35 -14.19
N ILE A 243 3.28 -5.61 -13.90
CA ILE A 243 4.42 -4.91 -14.50
C ILE A 243 4.45 -5.21 -16.01
N GLY A 244 4.32 -6.47 -16.42
CA GLY A 244 4.30 -6.85 -17.83
C GLY A 244 3.20 -6.13 -18.63
N ILE A 245 1.99 -6.04 -18.07
CA ILE A 245 0.88 -5.28 -18.67
C ILE A 245 1.20 -3.79 -18.77
N ALA A 246 1.78 -3.20 -17.72
CA ALA A 246 2.15 -1.79 -17.72
C ALA A 246 3.21 -1.49 -18.79
N VAL A 247 4.24 -2.35 -18.90
CA VAL A 247 5.28 -2.22 -19.93
C VAL A 247 4.69 -2.37 -21.33
N ALA A 248 3.83 -3.38 -21.56
CA ALA A 248 3.19 -3.57 -22.85
C ALA A 248 2.32 -2.37 -23.27
N ARG A 249 1.65 -1.71 -22.31
CA ARG A 249 0.83 -0.52 -22.57
C ARG A 249 1.59 0.79 -22.66
N SER A 250 2.78 0.88 -22.07
CA SER A 250 3.59 2.11 -22.06
C SER A 250 4.14 2.51 -23.44
N GLY A 251 3.99 1.66 -24.46
CA GLY A 251 4.55 1.94 -25.80
C GLY A 251 6.08 1.87 -25.86
N LEU A 252 6.75 1.44 -24.78
CA LEU A 252 8.22 1.28 -24.71
C LEU A 252 8.80 0.40 -25.83
N PHE A 253 7.99 -0.50 -26.40
CA PHE A 253 8.39 -1.38 -27.50
C PHE A 253 7.98 -0.88 -28.90
N GLY A 254 7.57 0.38 -29.03
CA GLY A 254 7.56 1.05 -30.33
C GLY A 254 6.42 0.67 -31.28
N GLU A 255 5.33 0.09 -30.82
CA GLU A 255 4.10 0.09 -31.62
C GLU A 255 3.39 1.43 -31.43
N SER A 256 3.74 2.38 -32.29
CA SER A 256 2.91 3.53 -32.61
C SER A 256 1.57 2.99 -33.12
N SER A 257 0.61 2.80 -32.21
CA SER A 257 -0.77 2.53 -32.61
C SER A 257 -1.26 3.73 -33.41
N PRO A 258 -1.67 3.55 -34.68
CA PRO A 258 -2.23 4.63 -35.47
C PRO A 258 -3.68 4.82 -35.01
N TYR A 259 -3.85 5.65 -33.98
CA TYR A 259 -5.10 6.35 -33.73
C TYR A 259 -4.92 7.80 -34.13
#